data_AF-A0A285PKB1-F1
#
_entry.id   AF-A0A285PKB1-F1
#
_cell.length_a   1.000
_cell.length_b   1.000
_cell.length_c   1.000
_cell.angle_alpha   90.00
_cell.angle_beta   90.00
_cell.angle_gamma   90.00
#
_symmetry.space_group_name_H-M   'P 1'
#
loop_
_entity.id
_entity.type
_entity.pdbx_description
1 polymer ?
#
loop_
_entity_poly.entity_id
_entity_poly.type
_entity_poly.pdbx_seq_one_letter_code
_entity_poly.pdbx_strand_id
1 'polypeptide(L)'
;MKTIGELIPSASPVEVATVDAERQQEVTQWLASRSPRDIPQVMQQIARKHGVTFKTYQKLEYPEGGFRSVTIGCSIGGKIKNAKAVAGEIDLLLTPMAEGGKSAIATIEAWLAELNSICARRSEDQTGQRVSLASLSSRLQDYPVDVVRYVLLVKSWKWFPTWHDLKGEADAIVSERKELARALRNAKPKPPKKRQMTKEERIAHADEVMRAFREAKAVKNDEGHEQYQVLTEDHNIYAKGD
;
A
#
# COMPACT_ATOMS: atom_id res chain seq x y z
N MET A 1 -0.92 23.79 16.34
CA MET A 1 -0.68 22.93 15.15
C MET A 1 -1.95 22.14 14.92
N LYS A 2 -2.70 22.45 13.86
CA LYS A 2 -3.93 21.70 13.54
C LYS A 2 -3.56 20.29 13.10
N THR A 3 -4.27 19.28 13.59
CA THR A 3 -4.17 17.93 13.05
C THR A 3 -5.01 17.84 11.77
N ILE A 4 -4.64 16.99 10.80
CA ILE A 4 -5.40 16.76 9.55
C ILE A 4 -6.90 16.47 9.85
N GLY A 5 -7.21 16.01 11.07
CA GLY A 5 -8.56 15.76 11.55
C GLY A 5 -9.46 16.96 11.89
N GLU A 6 -8.93 18.18 11.98
CA GLU A 6 -9.68 19.37 12.40
C GLU A 6 -10.22 20.22 11.23
N LEU A 7 -10.06 19.76 9.99
CA LEU A 7 -10.29 20.54 8.77
C LEU A 7 -11.66 20.30 8.08
N ILE A 8 -12.76 19.97 8.79
CA ILE A 8 -14.04 19.64 8.10
C ILE A 8 -15.29 20.35 8.67
N PRO A 9 -15.95 21.20 7.86
CA PRO A 9 -17.41 21.32 7.76
C PRO A 9 -17.95 20.62 6.48
N SER A 10 -19.23 20.23 6.50
CA SER A 10 -19.95 19.53 5.43
C SER A 10 -20.25 20.45 4.23
N ALA A 11 -19.95 20.05 2.99
CA ALA A 11 -20.15 20.87 1.77
C ALA A 11 -20.56 20.06 0.51
N SER A 12 -21.15 20.74 -0.48
CA SER A 12 -21.99 20.24 -1.59
C SER A 12 -21.20 19.86 -2.87
N PRO A 13 -21.74 19.10 -3.85
CA PRO A 13 -20.97 18.40 -4.90
C PRO A 13 -20.06 19.22 -5.83
N VAL A 14 -20.35 20.51 -6.06
CA VAL A 14 -19.50 21.42 -6.86
C VAL A 14 -18.36 22.02 -6.01
N GLU A 15 -18.57 22.15 -4.70
CA GLU A 15 -17.51 22.52 -3.74
C GLU A 15 -16.54 21.36 -3.51
N VAL A 16 -16.96 20.11 -3.69
CA VAL A 16 -16.11 18.93 -3.40
C VAL A 16 -14.82 18.92 -4.25
N ALA A 17 -14.90 19.26 -5.54
CA ALA A 17 -13.72 19.22 -6.43
C ALA A 17 -12.70 20.33 -6.12
N THR A 18 -13.14 21.52 -5.71
CA THR A 18 -12.24 22.62 -5.31
C THR A 18 -11.66 22.38 -3.93
N VAL A 19 -12.46 21.82 -3.01
CA VAL A 19 -12.02 21.45 -1.66
C VAL A 19 -10.95 20.36 -1.71
N ASP A 20 -11.04 19.41 -2.65
CA ASP A 20 -10.02 18.36 -2.79
C ASP A 20 -8.67 18.91 -3.30
N ALA A 21 -8.68 19.86 -4.25
CA ALA A 21 -7.44 20.46 -4.76
C ALA A 21 -6.74 21.37 -3.74
N GLU A 22 -7.50 22.21 -3.02
CA GLU A 22 -6.96 23.04 -1.93
C GLU A 22 -6.37 22.17 -0.82
N ARG A 23 -7.08 21.10 -0.45
CA ARG A 23 -6.62 20.13 0.55
C ARG A 23 -5.34 19.41 0.11
N GLN A 24 -5.23 19.00 -1.16
CA GLN A 24 -4.01 18.42 -1.71
C GLN A 24 -2.84 19.40 -1.66
N GLN A 25 -3.10 20.69 -1.94
CA GLN A 25 -2.07 21.74 -1.85
C GLN A 25 -1.60 21.96 -0.40
N GLU A 26 -2.53 22.03 0.56
CA GLU A 26 -2.20 22.14 1.99
C GLU A 26 -1.37 20.94 2.47
N VAL A 27 -1.77 19.72 2.10
CA VAL A 27 -1.03 18.51 2.46
C VAL A 27 0.34 18.50 1.82
N THR A 28 0.47 18.93 0.56
CA THR A 28 1.77 19.05 -0.12
C THR A 28 2.68 20.05 0.61
N GLN A 29 2.18 21.22 0.99
CA GLN A 29 2.96 22.19 1.78
C GLN A 29 3.36 21.62 3.14
N TRP A 30 2.43 20.93 3.81
CA TRP A 30 2.70 20.28 5.08
C TRP A 30 3.77 19.19 4.94
N LEU A 31 3.69 18.35 3.92
CA LEU A 31 4.68 17.32 3.60
C LEU A 31 6.05 17.94 3.34
N ALA A 32 6.13 19.05 2.58
CA ALA A 32 7.40 19.70 2.25
C ALA A 32 8.24 20.06 3.50
N SER A 33 7.56 20.34 4.62
CA SER A 33 8.20 20.65 5.91
C SER A 33 8.60 19.44 6.75
N ARG A 34 8.24 18.22 6.34
CA ARG A 34 8.41 16.98 7.11
C ARG A 34 9.57 16.13 6.60
N SER A 35 10.09 15.31 7.50
CA SER A 35 10.95 14.20 7.14
C SER A 35 10.08 12.99 6.78
N PRO A 36 10.36 12.28 5.67
CA PRO A 36 9.67 11.04 5.36
C PRO A 36 9.76 9.98 6.46
N ARG A 37 10.78 10.07 7.33
CA ARG A 37 10.97 9.17 8.48
C ARG A 37 9.93 9.37 9.59
N ASP A 38 9.29 10.53 9.65
CA ASP A 38 8.25 10.83 10.65
C ASP A 38 6.86 10.38 10.18
N ILE A 39 6.70 10.15 8.88
CA ILE A 39 5.41 9.78 8.27
C ILE A 39 4.85 8.45 8.80
N PRO A 40 5.64 7.40 9.09
CA PRO A 40 5.12 6.19 9.75
C PRO A 40 4.39 6.48 11.06
N GLN A 41 4.88 7.42 11.86
CA GLN A 41 4.21 7.82 13.10
C GLN A 41 2.88 8.53 12.82
N VAL A 42 2.84 9.38 11.79
CA VAL A 42 1.61 10.05 11.33
C VAL A 42 0.59 9.03 10.85
N MET A 43 1.00 8.03 10.07
CA MET A 43 0.13 6.93 9.63
C MET A 43 -0.44 6.14 10.82
N GLN A 44 0.37 5.88 11.85
CA GLN A 44 -0.10 5.25 13.09
C GLN A 44 -1.14 6.11 13.82
N GLN A 45 -0.96 7.43 13.88
CA GLN A 45 -1.92 8.35 14.50
C GLN A 45 -3.25 8.38 13.73
N ILE A 46 -3.20 8.46 12.39
CA ILE A 46 -4.39 8.39 11.52
C ILE A 46 -5.13 7.07 11.77
N ALA A 47 -4.43 5.93 11.70
CA ALA A 47 -5.04 4.63 11.92
C ALA A 47 -5.68 4.52 13.32
N ARG A 48 -4.97 4.96 14.37
CA ARG A 48 -5.43 4.93 15.75
C ARG A 48 -6.68 5.78 15.97
N LYS A 49 -6.74 6.99 15.37
CA LYS A 49 -7.93 7.87 15.42
C LYS A 49 -9.19 7.15 14.94
N HIS A 50 -9.06 6.29 13.93
CA HIS A 50 -10.15 5.52 13.36
C HIS A 50 -10.33 4.12 13.97
N GLY A 51 -9.54 3.76 14.99
CA GLY A 51 -9.56 2.45 15.63
C GLY A 51 -9.07 1.32 14.72
N VAL A 52 -8.26 1.64 13.72
CA VAL A 52 -7.56 0.69 12.84
C VAL A 52 -6.14 0.50 13.38
N THR A 53 -5.64 -0.72 13.34
CA THR A 53 -4.23 -1.02 13.62
C THR A 53 -3.60 -1.64 12.39
N PHE A 54 -2.29 -1.51 12.26
CA PHE A 54 -1.56 -2.16 11.18
C PHE A 54 -0.16 -2.58 11.62
N LYS A 55 0.39 -3.56 10.90
CA LYS A 55 1.77 -4.03 11.04
C LYS A 55 2.36 -4.20 9.64
N THR A 56 3.49 -3.56 9.42
CA THR A 56 4.24 -3.60 8.17
C THR A 56 5.30 -4.71 8.22
N TYR A 57 5.57 -5.28 7.05
CA TYR A 57 6.59 -6.29 6.84
C TYR A 57 7.67 -5.71 5.94
N GLN A 58 8.91 -5.78 6.39
CA GLN A 58 10.05 -5.18 5.72
C GLN A 58 11.02 -6.24 5.24
N LYS A 59 11.71 -5.92 4.14
CA LYS A 59 12.84 -6.67 3.60
C LYS A 59 14.02 -5.72 3.47
N LEU A 60 15.21 -6.19 3.84
CA LEU A 60 16.45 -5.49 3.55
C LEU A 60 16.90 -5.79 2.12
N GLU A 61 17.16 -4.74 1.36
CA GLU A 61 17.79 -4.80 0.04
C GLU A 61 19.22 -4.24 0.12
N TYR A 62 20.12 -4.77 -0.70
CA TYR A 62 21.54 -4.41 -0.73
C TYR A 62 21.93 -3.90 -2.12
N PRO A 63 21.50 -2.68 -2.50
CA PRO A 63 21.98 -2.05 -3.74
C PRO A 63 23.47 -1.69 -3.65
N GLU A 64 24.08 -1.37 -4.80
CA GLU A 64 25.44 -0.84 -4.80
C GLU A 64 25.53 0.43 -3.92
N GLY A 65 26.41 0.41 -2.93
CA GLY A 65 26.61 1.56 -2.03
C GLY A 65 25.80 1.57 -0.74
N GLY A 66 25.10 0.48 -0.39
CA GLY A 66 24.54 0.34 0.96
C GLY A 66 23.46 -0.73 1.13
N PHE A 67 22.67 -0.58 2.18
CA PHE A 67 21.43 -1.34 2.37
C PHE A 67 20.28 -0.38 2.59
N ARG A 68 19.07 -0.80 2.22
CA ARG A 68 17.83 -0.06 2.49
C ARG A 68 16.74 -1.03 2.95
N SER A 69 15.83 -0.53 3.78
CA SER A 69 14.64 -1.27 4.19
C SER A 69 13.47 -0.92 3.26
N VAL A 70 12.82 -1.93 2.71
CA VAL A 70 11.65 -1.78 1.83
C VAL A 70 10.47 -2.51 2.45
N THR A 71 9.32 -1.84 2.53
CA THR A 71 8.09 -2.49 2.99
C THR A 71 7.53 -3.33 1.86
N ILE A 72 7.34 -4.63 2.12
CA ILE A 72 6.86 -5.63 1.16
C ILE A 72 5.40 -6.03 1.40
N GLY A 73 4.83 -5.63 2.54
CA GLY A 73 3.46 -5.94 2.86
C GLY A 73 2.97 -5.24 4.12
N CYS A 74 1.66 -5.22 4.29
CA CYS A 74 1.00 -4.68 5.45
C CYS A 74 -0.19 -5.57 5.85
N SER A 75 -0.30 -5.85 7.14
CA SER A 75 -1.48 -6.48 7.74
C SER A 75 -2.25 -5.48 8.57
N ILE A 76 -3.57 -5.51 8.47
CA ILE A 76 -4.47 -4.57 9.14
C ILE A 76 -5.40 -5.29 10.13
N GLY A 77 -5.80 -4.59 11.18
CA GLY A 77 -6.67 -5.07 12.24
C GLY A 77 -7.55 -3.95 12.82
N GLY A 78 -8.30 -4.27 13.87
CA GLY A 78 -9.21 -3.33 14.52
C GLY A 78 -10.53 -3.13 13.76
N LYS A 79 -11.05 -1.90 13.74
CA LYS A 79 -12.34 -1.54 13.13
C LYS A 79 -12.23 -1.43 11.60
N ILE A 80 -12.17 -2.59 10.92
CA ILE A 80 -12.02 -2.69 9.45
C ILE A 80 -13.08 -1.90 8.67
N LYS A 81 -14.27 -1.68 9.24
CA LYS A 81 -15.30 -0.82 8.61
C LYS A 81 -14.84 0.61 8.30
N ASN A 82 -13.84 1.12 9.03
CA ASN A 82 -13.27 2.44 8.82
C ASN A 82 -12.07 2.42 7.85
N ALA A 83 -11.66 1.26 7.33
CA ALA A 83 -10.45 1.13 6.53
C ALA A 83 -10.46 2.00 5.26
N LYS A 84 -11.63 2.18 4.62
CA LYS A 84 -11.77 3.08 3.46
C LYS A 84 -11.52 4.55 3.80
N ALA A 85 -12.01 5.02 4.94
CA ALA A 85 -11.78 6.40 5.39
C ALA A 85 -10.30 6.63 5.70
N VAL A 86 -9.68 5.67 6.39
CA VAL A 86 -8.23 5.69 6.64
C VAL A 86 -7.46 5.65 5.33
N ALA A 87 -7.85 4.83 4.34
CA ALA A 87 -7.20 4.77 3.04
C ALA A 87 -7.18 6.15 2.37
N GLY A 88 -8.31 6.88 2.37
CA GLY A 88 -8.37 8.23 1.80
C GLY A 88 -7.42 9.22 2.49
N GLU A 89 -7.27 9.17 3.81
CA GLU A 89 -6.30 10.01 4.53
C GLU A 89 -4.83 9.62 4.23
N ILE A 90 -4.55 8.32 4.09
CA ILE A 90 -3.21 7.83 3.72
C ILE A 90 -2.87 8.18 2.27
N ASP A 91 -3.86 8.20 1.38
CA ASP A 91 -3.69 8.56 -0.03
C ASP A 91 -3.24 10.01 -0.21
N LEU A 92 -3.66 10.92 0.69
CA LEU A 92 -3.14 12.29 0.72
C LEU A 92 -1.64 12.35 1.05
N LEU A 93 -1.10 11.37 1.80
CA LEU A 93 0.33 11.27 2.06
C LEU A 93 1.12 10.74 0.85
N LEU A 94 0.41 10.27 -0.18
CA LEU A 94 0.94 9.81 -1.46
C LEU A 94 0.78 10.86 -2.57
N THR A 95 0.23 12.03 -2.27
CA THR A 95 0.02 13.11 -3.25
C THR A 95 1.32 13.47 -3.97
N PRO A 96 1.37 13.31 -5.31
CA PRO A 96 2.54 13.65 -6.11
C PRO A 96 2.80 15.16 -6.15
N MET A 97 4.08 15.54 -6.33
CA MET A 97 4.46 16.93 -6.58
C MET A 97 3.86 17.51 -7.87
N ALA A 98 3.54 16.67 -8.85
CA ALA A 98 3.00 17.10 -10.16
C ALA A 98 1.75 17.99 -10.04
N GLU A 99 0.97 17.85 -8.96
CA GLU A 99 -0.21 18.68 -8.71
C GLU A 99 0.12 20.17 -8.46
N GLY A 100 1.39 20.51 -8.16
CA GLY A 100 1.90 21.89 -8.12
C GLY A 100 2.23 22.52 -9.49
N GLY A 101 2.01 21.78 -10.59
CA GLY A 101 2.18 22.26 -11.96
C GLY A 101 3.61 22.69 -12.30
N LYS A 102 3.76 23.73 -13.12
CA LYS A 102 5.08 24.21 -13.59
C LYS A 102 6.04 24.61 -12.45
N SER A 103 5.51 25.02 -11.30
CA SER A 103 6.32 25.39 -10.13
C SER A 103 7.02 24.18 -9.50
N ALA A 104 6.43 22.98 -9.62
CA ALA A 104 7.00 21.76 -9.06
C ALA A 104 8.28 21.37 -9.80
N ILE A 105 8.25 21.36 -11.14
CA ILE A 105 9.41 21.02 -11.98
C ILE A 105 10.59 21.96 -11.70
N ALA A 106 10.35 23.27 -11.69
CA ALA A 106 11.40 24.25 -11.41
C ALA A 106 12.03 24.07 -10.01
N THR A 107 11.22 23.67 -9.02
CA THR A 107 11.70 23.37 -7.67
C THR A 107 12.59 22.13 -7.66
N ILE A 108 12.19 21.06 -8.37
CA ILE A 108 12.98 19.83 -8.47
C ILE A 108 14.30 20.10 -9.22
N GLU A 109 14.27 20.88 -10.30
CA GLU A 109 15.46 21.28 -11.04
C GLU A 109 16.45 22.05 -10.15
N ALA A 110 15.95 22.97 -9.31
CA ALA A 110 16.77 23.68 -8.34
C ALA A 110 17.43 22.73 -7.33
N TRP A 111 16.69 21.76 -6.80
CA TRP A 111 17.24 20.74 -5.88
C TRP A 111 18.24 19.81 -6.55
N LEU A 112 18.01 19.43 -7.82
CA LEU A 112 18.97 18.63 -8.59
C LEU A 112 20.24 19.42 -8.88
N ALA A 113 20.14 20.73 -9.15
CA ALA A 113 21.30 21.58 -9.33
C ALA A 113 22.13 21.70 -8.03
N GLU A 114 21.47 21.83 -6.88
CA GLU A 114 22.13 21.80 -5.57
C GLU A 114 22.85 20.46 -5.33
N LEU A 115 22.16 19.34 -5.56
CA LEU A 115 22.76 18.00 -5.46
C LEU A 115 23.98 17.85 -6.38
N ASN A 116 23.90 18.34 -7.62
CA ASN A 116 25.01 18.31 -8.57
C ASN A 116 26.20 19.17 -8.11
N SER A 117 25.96 20.23 -7.32
CA SER A 117 27.01 21.11 -6.81
C SER A 117 27.83 20.47 -5.69
N ILE A 118 27.23 19.56 -4.91
CA ILE A 118 27.88 18.90 -3.76
C ILE A 118 28.43 17.50 -4.09
N CYS A 119 27.97 16.86 -5.17
CA CYS A 119 28.48 15.58 -5.63
C CYS A 119 29.87 15.71 -6.28
N ALA A 120 30.71 14.69 -6.13
CA ALA A 120 31.99 14.64 -6.84
C ALA A 120 31.76 14.59 -8.36
N ARG A 121 32.52 15.39 -9.12
CA ARG A 121 32.37 15.51 -10.58
C ARG A 121 33.23 14.50 -11.33
N ARG A 122 32.68 13.92 -12.39
CA ARG A 122 33.43 13.30 -13.50
C ARG A 122 33.37 14.25 -14.70
N SER A 123 34.32 14.16 -15.64
CA SER A 123 34.29 15.00 -16.85
C SER A 123 33.05 14.64 -17.67
N GLU A 124 32.07 15.53 -17.72
CA GLU A 124 30.83 15.34 -18.47
C GLU A 124 30.60 16.47 -19.47
N ASP A 125 29.94 16.12 -20.58
CA ASP A 125 29.46 17.06 -21.59
C ASP A 125 28.23 17.83 -21.07
N GLN A 126 28.23 19.15 -21.26
CA GLN A 126 27.20 20.06 -20.75
C GLN A 126 25.82 19.79 -21.37
N THR A 127 25.77 19.30 -22.61
CA THR A 127 24.52 19.00 -23.31
C THR A 127 23.81 17.79 -22.70
N GLY A 128 24.57 16.73 -22.39
CA GLY A 128 24.06 15.54 -21.70
C GLY A 128 23.48 15.84 -20.32
N GLN A 129 24.10 16.78 -19.58
CA GLN A 129 23.62 17.18 -18.25
C GLN A 129 22.23 17.83 -18.29
N ARG A 130 21.97 18.74 -19.23
CA ARG A 130 20.66 19.42 -19.31
C ARG A 130 19.51 18.46 -19.62
N VAL A 131 19.71 17.54 -20.57
CA VAL A 131 18.70 16.52 -20.92
C VAL A 131 18.45 15.55 -19.76
N SER A 132 19.51 15.20 -19.01
CA SER A 132 19.40 14.38 -17.81
C SER A 132 18.55 15.05 -16.73
N LEU A 133 18.81 16.34 -16.42
CA LEU A 133 18.07 17.07 -15.38
C LEU A 133 16.57 17.20 -15.66
N ALA A 134 16.19 17.51 -16.90
CA ALA A 134 14.78 17.59 -17.29
C ALA A 134 14.09 16.22 -17.18
N SER A 135 14.77 15.15 -17.60
CA SER A 135 14.26 13.78 -17.51
C SER A 135 14.08 13.32 -16.06
N LEU A 136 15.02 13.66 -15.19
CA LEU A 136 14.95 13.35 -13.76
C LEU A 136 13.79 14.12 -13.09
N SER A 137 13.66 15.42 -13.37
CA SER A 137 12.60 16.25 -12.79
C SER A 137 11.21 15.76 -13.17
N SER A 138 11.02 15.40 -14.45
CA SER A 138 9.77 14.86 -14.97
C SER A 138 9.36 13.53 -14.34
N ARG A 139 10.31 12.72 -13.85
CA ARG A 139 10.00 11.45 -13.17
C ARG A 139 9.87 11.61 -11.66
N LEU A 140 10.62 12.54 -11.06
CA LEU A 140 10.57 12.79 -9.63
C LEU A 140 9.27 13.48 -9.20
N GLN A 141 8.60 14.22 -10.08
CA GLN A 141 7.31 14.84 -9.77
C GLN A 141 6.20 13.84 -9.41
N ASP A 142 6.36 12.55 -9.78
CA ASP A 142 5.42 11.47 -9.45
C ASP A 142 5.52 11.01 -7.99
N TYR A 143 6.50 11.51 -7.24
CA TYR A 143 6.71 11.21 -5.84
C TYR A 143 6.22 12.34 -4.93
N PRO A 144 5.87 12.03 -3.67
CA PRO A 144 5.56 13.05 -2.66
C PRO A 144 6.73 14.00 -2.43
N VAL A 145 6.42 15.27 -2.18
CA VAL A 145 7.43 16.34 -2.06
C VAL A 145 8.47 16.08 -0.96
N ASP A 146 8.05 15.49 0.15
CA ASP A 146 8.95 15.18 1.27
C ASP A 146 9.97 14.10 0.88
N VAL A 147 9.55 13.14 0.06
CA VAL A 147 10.39 12.06 -0.46
C VAL A 147 11.40 12.61 -1.45
N VAL A 148 10.95 13.40 -2.43
CA VAL A 148 11.84 14.01 -3.43
C VAL A 148 12.88 14.89 -2.75
N ARG A 149 12.44 15.77 -1.85
CA ARG A 149 13.33 16.63 -1.06
C ARG A 149 14.33 15.82 -0.25
N TYR A 150 13.90 14.76 0.41
CA TYR A 150 14.80 13.90 1.18
C TYR A 150 15.85 13.23 0.29
N VAL A 151 15.45 12.63 -0.83
CA VAL A 151 16.36 11.90 -1.72
C VAL A 151 17.38 12.85 -2.38
N LEU A 152 16.98 14.08 -2.70
CA LEU A 152 17.86 15.05 -3.34
C LEU A 152 18.73 15.87 -2.38
N LEU A 153 18.20 16.29 -1.22
CA LEU A 153 18.88 17.24 -0.33
C LEU A 153 19.38 16.64 0.97
N VAL A 154 18.79 15.54 1.45
CA VAL A 154 19.11 14.96 2.77
C VAL A 154 19.95 13.70 2.63
N LYS A 155 19.65 12.85 1.65
CA LYS A 155 20.42 11.64 1.37
C LYS A 155 21.79 12.03 0.82
N SER A 156 22.85 11.52 1.45
CA SER A 156 24.21 11.72 0.94
C SER A 156 24.48 10.79 -0.24
N TRP A 157 25.08 11.38 -1.28
CA TRP A 157 25.52 10.71 -2.50
C TRP A 157 26.99 11.02 -2.74
N LYS A 158 27.79 10.01 -3.06
CA LYS A 158 29.22 10.21 -3.40
C LYS A 158 29.38 10.77 -4.82
N TRP A 159 28.61 10.21 -5.73
CA TRP A 159 28.54 10.59 -7.15
C TRP A 159 27.13 11.05 -7.44
N PHE A 160 26.94 11.85 -8.49
CA PHE A 160 25.60 12.20 -8.93
C PHE A 160 24.81 10.92 -9.22
N PRO A 161 23.65 10.70 -8.58
CA PRO A 161 22.96 9.43 -8.65
C PRO A 161 22.33 9.20 -10.03
N THR A 162 22.28 7.95 -10.44
CA THR A 162 21.52 7.57 -11.63
C THR A 162 20.02 7.64 -11.32
N TRP A 163 19.19 7.62 -12.37
CA TRP A 163 17.75 7.45 -12.18
C TRP A 163 17.41 6.18 -11.39
N HIS A 164 18.15 5.08 -11.60
CA HIS A 164 17.90 3.83 -10.90
C HIS A 164 18.08 4.00 -9.38
N ASP A 165 19.13 4.73 -8.97
CA ASP A 165 19.42 5.00 -7.57
C ASP A 165 18.34 5.89 -6.93
N LEU A 166 17.99 7.00 -7.59
CA LEU A 166 16.96 7.93 -7.13
C LEU A 166 15.60 7.23 -6.99
N LYS A 167 15.20 6.48 -8.03
CA LYS A 167 13.95 5.71 -8.04
C LYS A 167 13.93 4.70 -6.91
N GLY A 168 15.02 3.95 -6.73
CA GLY A 168 15.10 2.91 -5.73
C GLY A 168 14.97 3.45 -4.30
N GLU A 169 15.64 4.56 -3.99
CA GLU A 169 15.50 5.21 -2.68
C GLU A 169 14.10 5.81 -2.48
N ALA A 170 13.56 6.49 -3.49
CA ALA A 170 12.22 7.07 -3.41
C ALA A 170 11.13 5.98 -3.25
N ASP A 171 11.23 4.88 -4.00
CA ASP A 171 10.32 3.74 -3.89
C ASP A 171 10.42 3.06 -2.53
N ALA A 172 11.62 2.90 -1.98
CA ALA A 172 11.82 2.32 -0.66
C ALA A 172 11.11 3.14 0.43
N ILE A 173 11.25 4.47 0.40
CA ILE A 173 10.61 5.36 1.38
C ILE A 173 9.08 5.36 1.22
N VAL A 174 8.58 5.37 -0.02
CA VAL A 174 7.13 5.42 -0.29
C VAL A 174 6.46 4.06 -0.12
N SER A 175 7.23 2.96 -0.14
CA SER A 175 6.71 1.59 -0.05
C SER A 175 5.75 1.38 1.11
N GLU A 176 6.05 1.93 2.29
CA GLU A 176 5.20 1.76 3.47
C GLU A 176 3.83 2.41 3.29
N ARG A 177 3.79 3.63 2.74
CA ARG A 177 2.55 4.37 2.45
C ARG A 177 1.71 3.60 1.43
N LYS A 178 2.34 3.12 0.35
CA LYS A 178 1.70 2.33 -0.71
C LYS A 178 1.13 1.02 -0.18
N GLU A 179 1.89 0.30 0.64
CA GLU A 179 1.49 -0.98 1.20
C GLU A 179 0.35 -0.85 2.20
N LEU A 180 0.39 0.18 3.05
CA LEU A 180 -0.71 0.46 3.97
C LEU A 180 -1.98 0.88 3.21
N ALA A 181 -1.89 1.82 2.26
CA ALA A 181 -3.03 2.22 1.43
C ALA A 181 -3.65 1.03 0.70
N ARG A 182 -2.80 0.17 0.09
CA ARG A 182 -3.22 -1.06 -0.58
C ARG A 182 -3.94 -2.01 0.39
N ALA A 183 -3.39 -2.26 1.57
CA ALA A 183 -4.00 -3.14 2.56
C ALA A 183 -5.35 -2.60 3.06
N LEU A 184 -5.46 -1.29 3.26
CA LEU A 184 -6.68 -0.62 3.70
C LEU A 184 -7.79 -0.64 2.65
N ARG A 185 -7.46 -0.40 1.37
CA ARG A 185 -8.40 -0.48 0.26
C ARG A 185 -8.95 -1.90 0.06
N ASN A 186 -8.09 -2.90 0.26
CA ASN A 186 -8.43 -4.32 0.11
C ASN A 186 -8.97 -4.97 1.38
N ALA A 187 -9.20 -4.18 2.43
CA ALA A 187 -9.65 -4.65 3.72
C ALA A 187 -11.05 -5.28 3.62
N LYS A 188 -11.14 -6.58 3.90
CA LYS A 188 -12.43 -7.29 4.00
C LYS A 188 -12.70 -7.63 5.47
N PRO A 189 -13.96 -7.52 5.94
CA PRO A 189 -14.32 -8.03 7.25
C PRO A 189 -13.96 -9.51 7.31
N LYS A 190 -13.33 -9.96 8.40
CA LYS A 190 -13.12 -11.40 8.59
C LYS A 190 -14.49 -12.07 8.65
N PRO A 191 -14.68 -13.21 7.95
CA PRO A 191 -15.91 -13.97 8.10
C PRO A 191 -16.09 -14.32 9.58
N PRO A 192 -17.35 -14.37 10.08
CA PRO A 192 -17.60 -14.79 11.44
C PRO A 192 -16.91 -16.13 11.68
N LYS A 193 -16.25 -16.28 12.84
CA LYS A 193 -15.66 -17.58 13.20
C LYS A 193 -16.79 -18.61 13.14
N LYS A 194 -16.70 -19.58 12.23
CA LYS A 194 -17.61 -20.73 12.23
C LYS A 194 -17.56 -21.32 13.64
N ARG A 195 -18.72 -21.49 14.27
CA ARG A 195 -18.81 -22.18 15.55
C ARG A 195 -18.09 -23.51 15.39
N GLN A 196 -17.09 -23.77 16.24
CA GLN A 196 -16.47 -25.08 16.26
C GLN A 196 -17.53 -26.06 16.76
N MET A 197 -17.75 -27.18 16.05
CA MET A 197 -18.61 -28.25 16.55
C MET A 197 -18.14 -28.64 17.95
N THR A 198 -19.09 -28.71 18.87
CA THR A 198 -18.88 -29.26 20.21
C THR A 198 -18.44 -30.71 20.12
N LYS A 199 -17.87 -31.26 21.19
CA LYS A 199 -17.41 -32.65 21.22
C LYS A 199 -18.56 -33.63 20.89
N GLU A 200 -19.75 -33.36 21.42
CA GLU A 200 -20.97 -34.14 21.17
C GLU A 200 -21.42 -34.05 19.71
N GLU A 201 -21.43 -32.84 19.12
CA GLU A 201 -21.76 -32.65 17.69
C GLU A 201 -20.74 -33.32 16.76
N ARG A 202 -19.45 -33.39 17.14
CA ARG A 202 -18.43 -34.13 16.38
C ARG A 202 -18.66 -35.63 16.42
N ILE A 203 -19.05 -36.16 17.58
CA ILE A 203 -19.35 -37.58 17.74
C ILE A 203 -20.60 -37.93 16.92
N ALA A 204 -21.67 -37.16 17.03
CA ALA A 204 -22.88 -37.37 16.25
C ALA A 204 -22.63 -37.29 14.73
N HIS A 205 -21.81 -36.32 14.29
CA HIS A 205 -21.43 -36.20 12.88
C HIS A 205 -20.55 -37.37 12.42
N ALA A 206 -19.61 -37.83 13.26
CA ALA A 206 -18.81 -39.01 12.94
C ALA A 206 -19.66 -40.28 12.85
N ASP A 207 -20.62 -40.46 13.76
CA ASP A 207 -21.55 -41.59 13.75
C ASP A 207 -22.45 -41.56 12.51
N GLU A 208 -22.91 -40.37 12.11
CA GLU A 208 -23.69 -40.18 10.89
C GLU A 208 -22.89 -40.51 9.63
N VAL A 209 -21.64 -40.04 9.54
CA VAL A 209 -20.72 -40.38 8.45
C VAL A 209 -20.43 -41.88 8.41
N MET A 210 -20.22 -42.52 9.57
CA MET A 210 -19.98 -43.97 9.64
C MET A 210 -21.22 -44.78 9.29
N ARG A 211 -22.42 -44.31 9.64
CA ARG A 211 -23.68 -44.91 9.22
C ARG A 211 -23.83 -44.81 7.69
N ALA A 212 -23.65 -43.63 7.12
CA ALA A 212 -23.70 -43.42 5.67
C ALA A 212 -22.67 -44.28 4.93
N PHE A 213 -21.47 -44.48 5.50
CA PHE A 213 -20.45 -45.36 4.95
C PHE A 213 -20.83 -46.85 5.02
N ARG A 214 -21.53 -47.29 6.07
CA ARG A 214 -22.05 -48.66 6.20
C ARG A 214 -23.22 -48.94 5.27
N GLU A 215 -24.04 -47.92 5.00
CA GLU A 215 -25.20 -48.01 4.12
C GLU A 215 -24.84 -47.84 2.64
N ALA A 216 -23.65 -47.28 2.35
CA ALA A 216 -23.10 -47.22 1.01
C ALA A 216 -22.89 -48.65 0.46
N LYS A 217 -23.69 -49.02 -0.55
CA LYS A 217 -23.48 -50.27 -1.29
C LYS A 217 -22.35 -50.09 -2.29
N ALA A 218 -21.50 -51.12 -2.42
CA ALA A 218 -20.54 -51.19 -3.50
C ALA A 218 -21.29 -51.24 -4.84
N VAL A 219 -21.08 -50.24 -5.69
CA VAL A 219 -21.55 -50.21 -7.07
C VAL A 219 -20.32 -50.47 -7.95
N LYS A 220 -20.37 -51.50 -8.79
CA LYS A 220 -19.29 -51.73 -9.77
C LYS A 220 -19.43 -50.69 -10.88
N ASN A 221 -18.33 -50.02 -11.20
CA ASN A 221 -18.27 -49.18 -12.40
C ASN A 221 -18.11 -50.06 -13.66
N ASP A 222 -18.25 -49.46 -14.85
CA ASP A 222 -18.23 -50.18 -16.15
C ASP A 222 -16.92 -50.92 -16.43
N GLU A 223 -15.86 -50.61 -15.69
CA GLU A 223 -14.53 -51.25 -15.76
C GLU A 223 -14.35 -52.38 -14.73
N GLY A 224 -15.38 -52.69 -13.94
CA GLY A 224 -15.38 -53.80 -12.97
C GLY A 224 -14.73 -53.49 -11.62
N HIS A 225 -14.36 -52.25 -11.34
CA HIS A 225 -13.85 -51.79 -10.05
C HIS A 225 -15.00 -51.40 -9.11
N GLU A 226 -14.90 -51.77 -7.83
CA GLU A 226 -15.89 -51.38 -6.81
C GLU A 226 -15.71 -49.90 -6.46
N GLN A 227 -16.73 -49.09 -6.77
CA GLN A 227 -16.87 -47.72 -6.28
C GLN A 227 -17.98 -47.67 -5.22
N TYR A 228 -17.66 -47.15 -4.04
CA TYR A 228 -18.66 -46.93 -2.99
C TYR A 228 -19.36 -45.59 -3.25
N GLN A 229 -20.59 -45.64 -3.75
CA GLN A 229 -21.46 -44.46 -3.81
C GLN A 229 -22.29 -44.38 -2.53
N VAL A 230 -22.14 -43.29 -1.79
CA VAL A 230 -23.01 -42.99 -0.64
C VAL A 230 -24.35 -42.52 -1.21
N LEU A 231 -25.39 -43.32 -1.06
CA LEU A 231 -26.77 -42.95 -1.39
C LEU A 231 -27.29 -42.01 -0.29
N THR A 232 -26.96 -40.72 -0.38
CA THR A 232 -27.71 -39.70 0.35
C THR A 232 -28.96 -39.39 -0.46
N GLU A 233 -30.15 -39.74 0.05
CA GLU A 233 -31.45 -39.55 -0.63
C GLU A 233 -31.85 -38.08 -0.84
N ASP A 234 -31.02 -37.09 -0.46
CA ASP A 234 -31.32 -35.69 -0.70
C ASP A 234 -30.26 -34.97 -1.54
N HIS A 235 -30.66 -34.75 -2.80
CA HIS A 235 -30.56 -33.47 -3.50
C HIS A 235 -29.17 -32.82 -3.66
N ASN A 236 -28.75 -32.80 -4.93
CA ASN A 236 -28.19 -31.62 -5.60
C ASN A 236 -28.65 -30.29 -4.95
N ILE A 237 -27.80 -29.60 -4.17
CA ILE A 237 -28.08 -28.20 -3.76
C ILE A 237 -26.94 -27.21 -4.08
N TYR A 238 -25.82 -27.62 -4.68
CA TYR A 238 -24.85 -26.64 -5.22
C TYR A 238 -24.32 -27.01 -6.60
N ALA A 239 -25.26 -27.19 -7.54
CA ALA A 239 -25.03 -27.12 -8.97
C ALA A 239 -26.07 -26.18 -9.62
N LYS A 240 -26.01 -24.88 -9.29
CA LYS A 240 -26.49 -23.72 -10.04
C LYS A 240 -25.68 -22.53 -9.51
N GLY A 241 -24.97 -21.71 -10.27
CA GLY A 241 -24.81 -21.46 -11.70
C GLY A 241 -24.19 -20.06 -11.78
N ASP A 242 -23.24 -19.88 -12.70
CA ASP A 242 -22.66 -18.62 -13.24
C ASP A 242 -22.05 -17.56 -12.31
#